data_AF-A0A2A2LFP3-F1
#
_entry.id   AF-A0A2A2LFP3-F1
#
_cell.length_a   1.000
_cell.length_b   1.000
_cell.length_c   1.000
_cell.angle_alpha   90.00
_cell.angle_beta   90.00
_cell.angle_gamma   90.00
#
_symmetry.space_group_name_H-M   'P 1'
#
loop_
_entity.id
_entity.type
_entity.pdbx_description
1 polymer ?
#
loop_
_entity_poly.entity_id
_entity_poly.type
_entity_poly.pdbx_seq_one_letter_code
_entity_poly.pdbx_strand_id
1 'polypeptide(L)'
;MNRYLILAFVVLAYISLRVNAQLPEPQTPEEKELARWRQELKVYAFTGQDYPAMFAIFAGLIIVLVLALIYIVVGMMSMDPSRDSIIYRMTTTRMKRD
;
A
#
# COMPACT_ATOMS: atom_id res chain seq x y z
N MET A 1 29.79 26.78 13.70
CA MET A 1 28.65 26.89 12.76
C MET A 1 28.96 26.34 11.36
N ASN A 2 30.20 26.49 10.83
CA ASN A 2 30.54 26.07 9.45
C ASN A 2 30.56 24.56 9.14
N ARG A 3 30.72 23.67 10.12
CA ARG A 3 30.88 22.23 9.85
C ARG A 3 29.59 21.56 9.35
N TYR A 4 28.45 21.99 9.87
CA TYR A 4 27.14 21.49 9.41
C TYR A 4 26.76 22.02 8.02
N LEU A 5 27.17 23.24 7.69
CA LEU A 5 26.90 23.86 6.41
C LEU A 5 27.70 23.17 5.28
N ILE A 6 28.97 22.84 5.54
CA ILE A 6 29.80 22.07 4.60
C ILE A 6 29.23 20.67 4.38
N LEU A 7 28.81 19.96 5.44
CA LEU A 7 28.19 18.64 5.31
C LEU A 7 26.88 18.68 4.53
N ALA A 8 26.02 19.68 4.76
CA ALA A 8 24.78 19.84 4.01
C ALA A 8 25.04 20.06 2.51
N PHE A 9 26.03 20.87 2.15
CA PHE A 9 26.40 21.12 0.75
C PHE A 9 26.96 19.86 0.08
N VAL A 10 27.82 19.10 0.77
CA VAL A 10 28.36 17.84 0.27
C VAL A 10 27.26 16.79 0.05
N VAL A 11 26.30 16.69 0.97
CA VAL A 11 25.15 15.79 0.86
C VAL A 11 24.26 16.19 -0.32
N LEU A 12 23.97 17.49 -0.48
CA LEU A 12 23.20 18.00 -1.62
C LEU A 12 23.91 17.78 -2.96
N ALA A 13 25.22 18.00 -3.02
CA ALA A 13 26.04 17.75 -4.20
C ALA A 13 26.08 16.25 -4.54
N TYR A 14 26.21 15.40 -3.53
CA TYR A 14 26.19 13.94 -3.70
C TYR A 14 24.83 13.44 -4.23
N ILE A 15 23.73 13.93 -3.66
CA ILE A 15 22.37 13.60 -4.13
C ILE A 15 22.19 14.07 -5.58
N SER A 16 22.60 15.30 -5.90
CA SER A 16 22.48 15.86 -7.26
C SER A 16 23.29 15.07 -8.28
N LEU A 17 24.51 14.64 -7.92
CA LEU A 17 25.36 13.83 -8.78
C LEU A 17 24.76 12.44 -9.05
N ARG A 18 24.20 11.80 -8.02
CA ARG A 18 23.56 10.47 -8.16
C ARG A 18 22.25 10.54 -8.94
N VAL A 19 21.47 11.60 -8.77
CA VAL A 19 20.24 11.82 -9.55
C VAL A 19 20.56 12.05 -11.02
N ASN A 20 21.59 12.86 -11.34
CA ASN A 20 21.98 13.11 -12.73
C ASN A 20 22.57 11.86 -13.42
N ALA A 21 23.29 11.01 -12.68
CA ALA A 21 23.85 9.77 -13.21
C ALA A 21 22.80 8.70 -13.57
N GLN A 22 21.56 8.85 -13.08
CA GLN A 22 20.49 7.89 -13.30
C GLN A 22 19.70 8.16 -14.59
N LEU A 23 19.83 9.35 -15.17
CA LEU A 23 19.17 9.69 -16.43
C LEU A 23 20.09 9.27 -17.59
N PRO A 24 19.75 8.23 -18.36
CA PRO A 24 20.50 7.93 -19.57
C PRO A 24 20.42 9.16 -20.49
N GLU A 25 21.56 9.80 -20.76
CA GLU A 25 21.62 10.84 -21.78
C GLU A 25 21.13 10.23 -23.11
N PRO A 26 20.19 10.88 -23.82
CA PRO A 26 19.70 10.38 -25.10
C PRO A 26 20.87 10.30 -26.08
N GLN A 27 21.26 9.09 -26.45
CA GLN A 27 22.49 8.81 -27.20
C GLN A 27 22.28 8.97 -28.71
N THR A 28 21.03 8.87 -29.19
CA THR A 28 20.69 8.98 -30.62
C THR A 28 19.95 10.29 -30.94
N PRO A 29 20.08 10.83 -32.18
CA PRO A 29 19.34 12.02 -32.60
C PRO A 29 17.82 11.88 -32.47
N GLU A 30 17.32 10.66 -32.71
CA GLU A 30 15.90 10.32 -32.62
C GLU A 30 15.37 10.37 -31.18
N GLU A 31 16.16 9.92 -30.19
CA GLU A 31 15.81 10.01 -28.77
C GLU A 31 15.71 11.46 -28.29
N LYS A 32 16.54 12.36 -28.83
CA LYS A 32 16.50 13.80 -28.54
C LYS A 32 15.26 14.48 -29.11
N GLU A 33 14.84 14.08 -30.30
CA GLU A 33 13.57 14.51 -30.89
C GLU A 33 12.40 13.99 -30.05
N LEU A 34 12.37 12.69 -29.71
CA LEU A 34 11.35 12.11 -28.84
C LEU A 34 11.26 12.81 -27.47
N ALA A 35 12.39 13.19 -26.88
CA ALA A 35 12.43 13.92 -25.63
C ALA A 35 11.80 15.33 -25.76
N ARG A 36 12.04 16.02 -26.87
CA ARG A 36 11.39 17.31 -27.17
C ARG A 36 9.88 17.17 -27.33
N TRP A 37 9.45 16.21 -28.15
CA TRP A 37 8.02 15.93 -28.35
C TRP A 37 7.32 15.52 -27.05
N ARG A 38 7.97 14.74 -26.16
CA ARG A 38 7.42 14.41 -24.84
C ARG A 38 7.20 15.63 -23.95
N GLN A 39 8.13 16.58 -23.96
CA GLN A 39 8.00 17.82 -23.17
C GLN A 39 6.90 18.73 -23.72
N GLU A 40 6.81 18.86 -25.03
CA GLU A 40 5.81 19.68 -25.70
C GLU A 40 4.38 19.14 -25.50
N LEU A 41 4.23 17.82 -25.60
CA LEU A 41 2.94 17.13 -25.45
C LEU A 41 2.56 16.86 -23.98
N LYS A 42 3.36 17.31 -23.00
CA LYS A 42 3.18 17.04 -21.56
C LYS A 42 2.85 15.58 -21.26
N VAL A 43 3.52 14.65 -21.94
CA VAL A 43 3.27 13.23 -21.77
C VAL A 43 3.89 12.79 -20.45
N TYR A 44 3.05 12.57 -19.43
CA TYR A 44 3.46 11.97 -18.17
C TYR A 44 3.88 10.53 -18.46
N ALA A 45 5.19 10.30 -18.47
CA ALA A 45 5.76 9.05 -18.95
C ALA A 45 5.95 8.04 -17.81
N PHE A 46 5.45 6.84 -18.09
CA PHE A 46 5.76 5.50 -17.58
C PHE A 46 5.85 5.30 -16.07
N THR A 47 4.86 4.56 -15.56
CA THR A 47 4.98 3.80 -14.32
C THR A 47 6.31 3.03 -14.33
N GLY A 48 7.10 3.14 -13.26
CA GLY A 48 8.37 2.41 -13.15
C GLY A 48 8.17 0.93 -13.46
N GLN A 49 9.22 0.25 -13.95
CA GLN A 49 9.14 -1.15 -14.37
C GLN A 49 8.58 -2.07 -13.26
N ASP A 50 8.77 -1.70 -12.00
CA ASP A 50 8.31 -2.43 -10.81
C ASP A 50 6.89 -2.08 -10.36
N TYR A 51 6.26 -1.06 -10.95
CA TYR A 51 4.90 -0.62 -10.58
C TYR A 51 3.85 -1.74 -10.67
N PRO A 52 3.84 -2.61 -11.71
CA PRO A 52 2.90 -3.72 -11.75
C PRO A 52 3.06 -4.70 -10.58
N ALA A 53 4.31 -4.98 -10.17
CA ALA A 53 4.60 -5.87 -9.06
C ALA A 53 4.17 -5.26 -7.72
N MET A 54 4.49 -3.98 -7.49
CA MET A 54 4.06 -3.26 -6.29
C MET A 54 2.53 -3.20 -6.20
N PHE A 55 1.84 -2.86 -7.29
CA PHE A 55 0.39 -2.82 -7.33
C PHE A 55 -0.25 -4.17 -6.97
N ALA A 56 0.26 -5.28 -7.53
CA ALA A 56 -0.26 -6.61 -7.25
C ALA A 56 -0.11 -7.00 -5.77
N ILE A 57 1.03 -6.70 -5.14
CA ILE A 57 1.27 -6.99 -3.73
C ILE A 57 0.32 -6.19 -2.84
N PHE A 58 0.20 -4.88 -3.08
CA PHE A 58 -0.67 -4.02 -2.28
C PHE A 58 -2.15 -4.36 -2.46
N ALA A 59 -2.61 -4.53 -3.71
CA ALA A 59 -4.00 -4.89 -3.99
C ALA A 59 -4.35 -6.26 -3.39
N GLY A 60 -3.48 -7.25 -3.57
CA GLY A 60 -3.68 -8.60 -3.03
C GLY A 60 -3.75 -8.60 -1.50
N LEU A 61 -2.84 -7.89 -0.83
CA LEU A 61 -2.81 -7.80 0.62
C LEU A 61 -4.08 -7.14 1.18
N ILE A 62 -4.53 -6.05 0.57
CA ILE A 62 -5.74 -5.33 1.01
C ILE A 62 -6.98 -6.22 0.84
N ILE A 63 -7.12 -6.91 -0.29
CA ILE A 63 -8.26 -7.79 -0.56
C ILE A 63 -8.34 -8.91 0.48
N VAL A 64 -7.22 -9.59 0.74
CA VAL A 64 -7.17 -10.67 1.73
C VAL A 64 -7.52 -10.16 3.13
N LEU A 65 -7.02 -8.99 3.50
CA LEU A 65 -7.28 -8.40 4.82
C LEU A 65 -8.76 -8.01 5.01
N VAL A 66 -9.40 -7.46 3.97
CA VAL A 66 -10.84 -7.12 4.00
C VAL A 66 -11.69 -8.39 4.09
N LEU A 67 -11.37 -9.43 3.32
CA LEU A 67 -12.07 -10.71 3.39
C LEU A 67 -11.94 -11.34 4.79
N ALA A 68 -10.73 -11.33 5.36
CA ALA A 68 -10.49 -11.84 6.71
C ALA A 68 -11.33 -11.08 7.76
N LEU A 69 -11.39 -9.75 7.66
CA LEU A 69 -12.21 -8.92 8.55
C LEU A 69 -13.69 -9.31 8.48
N ILE A 70 -14.24 -9.45 7.26
CA ILE A 70 -15.64 -9.83 7.05
C ILE A 70 -15.91 -11.21 7.66
N TYR A 71 -15.01 -12.18 7.44
CA TYR A 71 -15.12 -13.52 8.03
C TYR A 71 -15.16 -13.50 9.56
N ILE A 72 -14.31 -12.69 10.19
CA ILE A 72 -14.28 -12.55 11.65
C ILE A 72 -15.59 -11.95 12.16
N VAL A 73 -16.10 -10.90 11.50
CA VAL A 73 -17.36 -10.24 11.88
C VAL A 73 -18.54 -11.20 11.76
N VAL A 74 -18.66 -11.90 10.63
CA VAL A 74 -19.73 -12.89 10.43
C VAL A 74 -19.59 -14.04 11.43
N GLY A 75 -18.37 -14.49 11.70
CA GLY A 75 -18.08 -15.50 12.72
C GLY A 75 -18.62 -15.08 14.09
N MET A 76 -18.32 -13.87 14.55
CA MET A 76 -18.82 -13.34 15.82
C MET A 76 -20.35 -13.21 15.85
N MET A 77 -20.97 -12.76 14.75
CA MET A 77 -22.44 -12.67 14.67
C MET A 77 -23.12 -14.04 14.75
N SER A 78 -22.47 -15.08 14.23
CA SER A 78 -23.00 -16.45 14.20
C SER A 78 -22.71 -17.26 15.47
N MET A 79 -22.08 -16.67 16.49
CA MET A 79 -21.86 -17.36 17.76
C MET A 79 -23.20 -17.49 18.51
N ASP A 80 -23.73 -18.71 18.56
CA ASP A 80 -24.93 -19.04 19.34
C ASP A 80 -24.61 -19.00 20.85
N PRO A 81 -25.12 -18.01 21.62
CA PRO A 81 -24.89 -17.96 23.06
C PRO A 81 -25.66 -19.06 23.81
N SER A 82 -26.66 -19.68 23.16
CA SER A 82 -27.66 -20.57 23.75
C SER A 82 -27.16 -21.96 24.15
N ARG A 83 -25.89 -22.30 23.88
CA ARG A 83 -25.30 -23.58 24.32
C ARG A 83 -24.75 -23.53 25.75
N ASP A 84 -24.78 -22.37 26.40
CA ASP A 84 -24.33 -22.26 27.78
C ASP A 84 -25.39 -22.77 28.76
N SER A 85 -25.00 -23.77 29.56
CA SER A 85 -25.86 -24.38 30.59
C SER A 85 -26.34 -23.37 31.66
N ILE A 86 -25.67 -22.22 31.78
CA ILE A 86 -26.05 -21.11 32.66
C ILE A 86 -27.31 -20.40 32.15
N ILE A 87 -27.46 -20.22 30.83
CA ILE A 87 -28.64 -19.56 30.27
C ILE A 87 -29.89 -20.40 30.55
N TYR A 88 -29.82 -21.72 30.40
CA TYR A 88 -30.92 -22.60 30.82
C TYR A 88 -31.20 -22.46 32.31
N ARG A 89 -30.18 -22.47 33.19
CA ARG A 89 -30.38 -22.29 34.64
C ARG A 89 -31.00 -20.94 35.02
N MET A 90 -30.77 -19.88 34.23
CA MET A 90 -31.26 -18.54 34.51
C MET A 90 -32.62 -18.21 33.85
N THR A 91 -32.97 -18.84 32.73
CA THR A 91 -34.20 -18.52 31.97
C THR A 91 -35.32 -19.57 32.06
N THR A 92 -35.05 -20.82 32.47
CA THR A 92 -36.12 -21.76 32.84
C THR A 92 -36.42 -21.70 34.33
N THR A 93 -37.32 -20.79 34.72
CA THR A 93 -38.11 -20.99 35.95
C THR A 93 -39.10 -22.10 35.66
N ARG A 94 -38.82 -23.29 36.20
CA ARG A 94 -39.65 -24.52 36.15
C ARG A 94 -41.11 -24.22 35.78
N MET A 95 -41.49 -24.31 34.51
CA MET A 95 -42.91 -24.35 34.14
C MET A 95 -43.48 -25.61 34.78
N LYS A 96 -44.31 -25.45 35.82
CA LYS A 96 -45.20 -26.52 36.25
C LYS A 96 -46.07 -26.86 35.05
N ARG A 97 -45.87 -28.05 34.49
CA ARG A 97 -46.91 -28.72 33.71
C ARG A 97 -47.98 -29.15 34.71
N ASP A 98 -49.18 -28.62 34.52
CA ASP A 98 -50.40 -29.28 34.98
C ASP A 98 -50.61 -30.57 34.16
#